data_AF-T0RKF5-F1
#
_entry.id   AF-T0RKF5-F1
#
_cell.length_a   1.000
_cell.length_b   1.000
_cell.length_c   1.000
_cell.angle_alpha   90.00
_cell.angle_beta   90.00
_cell.angle_gamma   90.00
#
_symmetry.space_group_name_H-M   'P 1'
#
loop_
_entity.id
_entity.type
_entity.pdbx_description
1 polymer ?
#
loop_
_entity_poly.entity_id
_entity_poly.type
_entity_poly.pdbx_seq_one_letter_code
_entity_poly.pdbx_strand_id
1 'polypeptide(L)' 'PKRYHIILFDQRGCGKSKPFAELRENTTWDLVSDIEKIREELSISKWAVFGGSWGSTLALAYAPSHPDSV' A
#
# COMPACT_ATOMS: atom_id res chain seq x y z
N PRO A 1 6.85 16.20 8.47
CA PRO A 1 6.22 17.04 7.42
C PRO A 1 7.07 18.21 6.87
N LYS A 2 8.35 18.39 7.24
CA LYS A 2 9.15 19.52 6.70
C LYS A 2 9.57 19.35 5.22
N ARG A 3 9.53 18.12 4.70
CA ARG A 3 9.77 17.80 3.27
C ARG A 3 8.92 16.63 2.79
N TYR A 4 8.78 15.59 3.61
CA TYR A 4 7.92 14.44 3.32
C TYR A 4 6.94 14.18 4.47
N HIS A 5 5.75 13.71 4.10
CA HIS A 5 4.80 13.05 4.99
C HIS A 5 4.93 11.54 4.74
N ILE A 6 5.61 10.84 5.65
CA ILE A 6 5.96 9.43 5.46
C ILE A 6 4.85 8.59 6.10
N ILE A 7 4.23 7.73 5.30
CA ILE A 7 3.18 6.81 5.73
C ILE A 7 3.75 5.40 5.65
N LEU A 8 3.63 4.64 6.75
CA LEU A 8 3.96 3.23 6.81
C LEU A 8 2.75 2.47 7.33
N PHE A 9 2.50 1.29 6.79
CA PHE A 9 1.45 0.40 7.24
C PHE A 9 1.92 -1.05 7.12
N ASP A 10 1.38 -1.93 7.98
CA ASP A 10 1.60 -3.36 7.88
C ASP A 10 0.57 -3.96 6.91
N GLN A 11 1.02 -4.74 5.93
CA GLN A 11 0.14 -5.42 4.96
C GLN A 11 -0.78 -6.46 5.66
N ARG A 12 -1.81 -6.94 4.97
CA ARG A 12 -2.71 -8.00 5.49
C ARG A 12 -1.91 -9.19 6.01
N GLY A 13 -2.32 -9.72 7.16
CA GLY A 13 -1.67 -10.86 7.81
C GLY A 13 -0.27 -10.59 8.39
N CYS A 14 0.27 -9.38 8.27
CA CYS A 14 1.64 -9.05 8.68
C CYS A 14 1.69 -8.11 9.89
N GLY A 15 2.77 -8.17 10.67
CA GLY A 15 3.05 -7.22 11.76
C GLY A 15 1.91 -7.08 12.75
N LYS A 16 1.37 -5.86 12.87
CA LYS A 16 0.24 -5.48 13.74
C LYS A 16 -1.12 -5.52 13.05
N SER A 17 -1.17 -5.80 11.74
CA SER A 17 -2.43 -5.95 11.01
C SER A 17 -3.18 -7.21 11.47
N LYS A 18 -4.51 -7.14 11.46
CA LYS A 18 -5.38 -8.18 12.02
C LYS A 18 -6.31 -8.77 10.94
N PRO A 19 -6.54 -10.08 10.94
CA PRO A 19 -5.93 -11.09 11.81
C PRO A 19 -4.46 -11.35 11.42
N PHE A 20 -3.60 -11.63 12.40
CA PHE A 20 -2.21 -11.97 12.14
C PHE A 20 -2.10 -13.34 11.44
N ALA A 21 -1.22 -13.44 10.44
CA ALA A 21 -1.02 -14.62 9.59
C ALA A 21 -2.28 -15.12 8.84
N GLU A 22 -3.29 -14.28 8.65
CA GLU A 22 -4.46 -14.61 7.83
C GLU A 22 -4.12 -14.60 6.34
N LEU A 23 -4.64 -15.59 5.62
CA LEU A 23 -4.41 -15.80 4.19
C LEU A 23 -5.66 -15.52 3.34
N ARG A 24 -6.86 -15.54 3.95
CA ARG A 24 -8.08 -15.15 3.26
C ARG A 24 -7.98 -13.70 2.81
N GLU A 25 -8.30 -13.45 1.54
CA GLU A 25 -8.26 -12.12 0.94
C GLU A 25 -6.89 -11.44 1.11
N ASN A 26 -5.82 -12.23 1.09
CA ASN A 26 -4.44 -11.76 1.16
C ASN A 26 -3.74 -12.02 -0.18
N THR A 27 -4.28 -11.41 -1.23
CA THR A 27 -3.75 -11.50 -2.59
C THR A 27 -3.07 -10.19 -3.00
N THR A 28 -2.25 -10.20 -4.05
CA THR A 28 -1.61 -8.98 -4.58
C THR A 28 -2.62 -7.88 -4.85
N TRP A 29 -3.79 -8.21 -5.40
CA TRP A 29 -4.80 -7.22 -5.76
C TRP A 29 -5.57 -6.68 -4.56
N ASP A 30 -5.75 -7.50 -3.52
CA ASP A 30 -6.27 -7.04 -2.23
C ASP A 30 -5.31 -6.01 -1.60
N LEU A 31 -4.01 -6.29 -1.63
CA LEU A 31 -2.98 -5.38 -1.13
C LEU A 31 -2.87 -4.09 -1.95
N VAL A 32 -3.03 -4.17 -3.28
CA VAL A 32 -3.12 -2.99 -4.16
C VAL A 32 -4.37 -2.15 -3.81
N SER A 33 -5.51 -2.79 -3.55
CA SER A 33 -6.73 -2.09 -3.12
C SER A 33 -6.56 -1.41 -1.76
N ASP A 34 -5.86 -2.04 -0.82
CA ASP A 34 -5.58 -1.44 0.49
C ASP A 34 -4.74 -0.17 0.38
N ILE A 35 -3.74 -0.18 -0.52
CA ILE A 35 -2.90 1.00 -0.78
C ILE A 35 -3.78 2.17 -1.27
N GLU A 36 -4.71 1.95 -2.21
CA GLU A 36 -5.64 3.02 -2.62
C GLU A 36 -6.56 3.48 -1.49
N LYS A 37 -7.14 2.55 -0.72
CA LYS A 37 -8.01 2.92 0.40
C LYS A 37 -7.28 3.79 1.41
N ILE A 38 -6.02 3.48 1.72
CA ILE A 38 -5.18 4.30 2.61
C ILE A 38 -4.96 5.69 2.02
N ARG A 39 -4.67 5.79 0.72
CA ARG A 39 -4.48 7.08 0.03
C ARG A 39 -5.72 7.97 0.14
N GLU A 40 -6.89 7.39 -0.14
CA GLU A 40 -8.18 8.07 -0.15
C GLU A 40 -8.60 8.49 1.26
N GLU A 41 -8.48 7.60 2.25
CA GLU A 41 -8.80 7.90 3.65
C GLU A 41 -7.94 9.05 4.19
N LEU A 42 -6.68 9.12 3.77
CA LEU A 42 -5.76 10.21 4.13
C LEU A 42 -5.94 11.45 3.24
N SER A 43 -6.88 11.43 2.29
CA SER A 43 -7.17 12.53 1.36
C SER A 43 -5.95 13.01 0.56
N ILE A 44 -5.11 12.08 0.10
CA ILE A 44 -3.91 12.37 -0.68
C ILE A 44 -4.21 12.20 -2.16
N SER A 45 -4.01 13.24 -2.98
CA SER A 45 -4.30 13.16 -4.42
C SER A 45 -3.29 12.29 -5.18
N LYS A 46 -2.00 12.51 -4.95
CA LYS A 46 -0.87 11.76 -5.54
C LYS A 46 0.21 11.54 -4.49
N TRP A 47 0.95 10.46 -4.61
CA TRP A 47 2.07 10.15 -3.72
C TRP A 47 3.21 9.40 -4.39
N ALA A 48 4.39 9.51 -3.77
CA ALA A 48 5.51 8.66 -4.13
C ALA A 48 5.36 7.29 -3.45
N VAL A 49 5.41 6.22 -4.24
CA VAL A 49 5.39 4.84 -3.75
C VAL A 49 6.81 4.32 -3.67
N PHE A 50 7.20 3.85 -2.50
CA PHE A 50 8.54 3.36 -2.24
C PHE A 50 8.48 1.92 -1.70
N GLY A 51 9.26 1.02 -2.30
CA GLY A 51 9.29 -0.38 -1.89
C GLY A 51 10.57 -1.11 -2.30
N GLY A 52 11.02 -2.05 -1.47
CA GLY A 52 12.13 -2.96 -1.76
C GLY A 52 11.72 -4.42 -1.54
N SER A 53 12.41 -5.36 -2.20
CA SER A 53 12.04 -6.78 -2.21
C SER A 53 10.56 -6.96 -2.64
N TRP A 54 9.74 -7.67 -1.87
CA TRP A 54 8.29 -7.77 -2.11
C TRP A 54 7.60 -6.40 -2.27
N GLY A 55 8.04 -5.39 -1.53
CA GLY A 55 7.53 -4.03 -1.66
C GLY A 55 7.78 -3.43 -3.04
N SER A 56 8.85 -3.83 -3.75
CA SER A 56 9.11 -3.38 -5.12
C SER A 56 8.14 -4.02 -6.12
N THR A 57 7.85 -5.31 -5.96
CA THR A 57 6.81 -6.01 -6.73
C THR A 57 5.44 -5.36 -6.52
N LEU A 58 5.10 -5.06 -5.27
CA LEU A 58 3.81 -4.44 -4.94
C LEU A 58 3.72 -3.00 -5.47
N ALA A 59 4.81 -2.22 -5.42
CA ALA A 59 4.87 -0.89 -6.04
C ALA A 59 4.66 -0.95 -7.55
N LEU A 60 5.30 -1.93 -8.23
CA LEU A 60 5.16 -2.15 -9.67
C LEU A 60 3.79 -2.72 -10.07
N ALA A 61 3.07 -3.39 -9.16
CA ALA A 61 1.68 -3.80 -9.39
C ALA A 61 0.72 -2.60 -9.21
N TYR A 62 0.97 -1.77 -8.19
CA TYR A 62 0.12 -0.65 -7.83
C TYR A 62 0.18 0.50 -8.84
N ALA A 63 1.38 0.98 -9.20
CA ALA A 63 1.57 2.16 -10.05
C ALA A 63 0.86 2.07 -11.42
N PRO A 64 0.96 0.97 -12.21
CA PRO A 64 0.23 0.87 -13.47
C PRO A 64 -1.27 0.62 -13.28
N SER A 65 -1.71 0.10 -12.12
CA SER A 65 -3.13 -0.07 -11.81
C SER A 65 -3.80 1.26 -11.46
N HIS A 66 -3.04 2.21 -10.89
CA HIS A 66 -3.51 3.54 -10.49
C HIS A 66 -2.53 4.63 -10.96
N PRO A 67 -2.35 4.81 -12.28
CA PRO A 67 -1.33 5.72 -12.83
C PRO A 67 -1.55 7.19 -12.43
N ASP A 68 -2.79 7.58 -12.18
CA ASP A 68 -3.14 8.94 -11.76
C ASP A 68 -2.88 9.19 -10.27
N SER A 69 -2.72 8.14 -9.47
CA SER A 69 -2.46 8.20 -8.02
C SER A 69 -0.96 8.31 -7.68
N VAL A 70 -0.09 8.07 -8.67
CA VAL A 70 1.38 8.15 -8.54
C VAL A 70 1.98 9.35 -9.28
#